data_AF-A0A3B9JIF5-F1
#
_entry.id   AF-A0A3B9JIF5-F1
#
_cell.length_a   1.000
_cell.length_b   1.000
_cell.length_c   1.000
_cell.angle_alpha   90.00
_cell.angle_beta   90.00
_cell.angle_gamma   90.00
#
_symmetry.space_group_name_H-M   'P 1'
#
loop_
_entity.id
_entity.type
_entity.pdbx_description
1 polymer ?
#
loop_
_entity_poly.entity_id
_entity_poly.type
_entity_poly.pdbx_seq_one_letter_code
_entity_poly.pdbx_strand_id
1 'polypeptide(L)'
;MSEHINNREHRQKLLKELILELHEGKDFDEVKQKFEENFKDVSATEITEMETQLVKDGLPVEEIQKLCDVHASVFKGTIDQIHRTVRDEDTPGHPVHTFRLENKAIEKLIEDRIKPHIEE
;
A
#
# COMPACT_ATOMS: atom_id res chain seq x y z
N MET A 1 -21.67 9.02 -12.02
CA MET A 1 -20.48 9.48 -12.79
C MET A 1 -19.98 10.88 -12.42
N SER A 2 -20.69 11.69 -11.61
CA SER A 2 -20.22 13.03 -11.19
C SER A 2 -19.39 13.02 -9.89
N GLU A 3 -19.64 12.07 -8.98
CA GLU A 3 -19.00 12.06 -7.65
C GLU A 3 -17.48 11.80 -7.68
N HIS A 4 -17.00 10.96 -8.61
CA HIS A 4 -15.57 10.66 -8.72
C HIS A 4 -14.74 11.82 -9.29
N ILE A 5 -15.34 12.65 -10.17
CA ILE A 5 -14.64 13.77 -10.82
C ILE A 5 -14.42 14.90 -9.81
N ASN A 6 -15.43 15.20 -8.98
CA ASN A 6 -15.33 16.23 -7.95
C ASN A 6 -14.30 15.85 -6.86
N ASN A 7 -14.16 14.55 -6.58
CA ASN A 7 -13.18 14.05 -5.62
C ASN A 7 -11.72 14.24 -6.11
N ARG A 8 -11.46 14.10 -7.40
CA ARG A 8 -10.11 14.27 -7.97
C ARG A 8 -9.59 15.71 -7.87
N GLU A 9 -10.41 16.70 -8.26
CA GLU A 9 -10.02 18.11 -8.14
C GLU A 9 -9.86 18.53 -6.67
N HIS A 10 -10.72 18.04 -5.78
CA HIS A 10 -10.62 18.30 -4.35
C HIS A 10 -9.33 17.70 -3.76
N ARG A 11 -8.98 16.47 -4.15
CA ARG A 11 -7.73 15.82 -3.73
C ARG A 11 -6.52 16.55 -4.27
N GLN A 12 -6.56 17.08 -5.49
CA GLN A 12 -5.46 17.88 -6.05
C GLN A 12 -5.23 19.17 -5.27
N LYS A 13 -6.32 19.85 -4.87
CA LYS A 13 -6.24 21.02 -3.99
C LYS A 13 -5.66 20.68 -2.63
N LEU A 14 -6.11 19.59 -2.00
CA LEU A 14 -5.56 19.11 -0.73
C LEU A 14 -4.06 18.80 -0.84
N LEU A 15 -3.64 18.12 -1.90
CA LEU A 15 -2.23 17.79 -2.12
C LEU A 15 -1.39 19.06 -2.27
N LYS A 16 -1.91 20.07 -2.98
CA LYS A 16 -1.28 21.40 -3.10
C LYS A 16 -1.21 22.15 -1.77
N GLU A 17 -2.27 22.10 -0.96
CA GLU A 17 -2.26 22.68 0.39
C GLU A 17 -1.24 22.00 1.29
N LEU A 18 -1.16 20.67 1.28
CA LEU A 18 -0.16 19.93 2.05
C LEU A 18 1.28 20.28 1.64
N ILE A 19 1.52 20.55 0.34
CA ILE A 19 2.82 21.05 -0.15
C ILE A 19 3.14 22.42 0.42
N LEU A 20 2.17 23.33 0.39
CA LEU A 20 2.34 24.68 0.92
C LEU A 20 2.59 24.62 2.44
N GLU A 21 1.88 23.76 3.16
CA GLU A 21 2.09 23.53 4.59
C GLU A 21 3.51 23.02 4.90
N LEU A 22 4.00 22.05 4.12
CA LEU A 22 5.40 21.56 4.22
C LEU A 22 6.41 22.68 3.95
N HIS A 23 6.16 23.52 2.96
CA HIS A 23 7.04 24.63 2.60
C HIS A 23 7.02 25.77 3.63
N GLU A 24 5.88 25.98 4.30
CA GLU A 24 5.76 26.91 5.44
C GLU A 24 6.49 26.42 6.70
N GLY A 25 7.05 25.20 6.68
CA GLY A 25 7.80 24.61 7.78
C GLY A 25 6.92 23.97 8.85
N LYS A 26 5.69 23.57 8.51
CA LYS A 26 4.87 22.74 9.39
C LYS A 26 5.51 21.39 9.64
N ASP A 27 5.13 20.80 10.78
CA ASP A 27 5.68 19.53 11.23
C ASP A 27 5.36 18.40 10.24
N PHE A 28 6.37 17.60 9.93
CA PHE A 28 6.27 16.50 8.99
C PHE A 28 5.24 15.44 9.42
N ASP A 29 5.11 15.18 10.72
CA ASP A 29 4.18 14.18 11.24
C ASP A 29 2.72 14.64 11.12
N GLU A 30 2.43 15.94 11.29
CA GLU A 30 1.08 16.49 11.07
C GLU A 30 0.65 16.36 9.60
N VAL A 31 1.57 16.67 8.68
CA VAL A 31 1.31 16.57 7.23
C VAL A 31 1.13 15.11 6.82
N LYS A 32 1.95 14.21 7.37
CA LYS A 32 1.82 12.76 7.17
C LYS A 32 0.45 12.25 7.61
N GLN A 33 -0.03 12.66 8.78
CA GLN A 33 -1.32 12.22 9.31
C GLN A 33 -2.50 12.69 8.43
N LYS A 34 -2.49 13.97 8.01
CA LYS A 34 -3.49 14.49 7.07
C LYS A 34 -3.43 13.78 5.71
N PHE A 35 -2.24 13.44 5.25
CA PHE A 35 -2.05 12.69 4.02
C PHE A 35 -2.66 11.28 4.14
N GLU A 36 -2.38 10.55 5.21
CA GLU A 36 -2.96 9.23 5.48
C GLU A 36 -4.49 9.23 5.53
N GLU A 37 -5.10 10.23 6.16
CA GLU A 37 -6.57 10.32 6.27
C GLU A 37 -7.24 10.57 4.92
N ASN A 38 -6.62 11.37 4.05
CA ASN A 38 -7.22 11.79 2.77
C ASN A 38 -6.82 10.91 1.58
N PHE A 39 -5.70 10.17 1.67
CA PHE A 39 -5.12 9.41 0.55
C PHE A 39 -5.06 7.89 0.76
N LYS A 40 -5.65 7.36 1.84
CA LYS A 40 -5.68 5.92 2.17
C LYS A 40 -6.19 4.98 1.05
N ASP A 41 -7.13 5.45 0.24
CA ASP A 41 -7.80 4.66 -0.81
C ASP A 41 -7.33 5.04 -2.22
N VAL A 42 -6.20 5.72 -2.36
CA VAL A 42 -5.73 6.24 -3.65
C VAL A 42 -4.71 5.30 -4.26
N SER A 43 -4.92 4.94 -5.54
CA SER A 43 -3.98 4.10 -6.26
C SER A 43 -2.69 4.85 -6.58
N ALA A 44 -1.56 4.14 -6.63
CA ALA A 44 -0.26 4.70 -7.00
C ALA A 44 -0.30 5.48 -8.33
N THR A 45 -1.05 4.97 -9.30
CA THR A 45 -1.25 5.58 -10.63
C THR A 45 -1.92 6.94 -10.56
N GLU A 46 -2.92 7.09 -9.67
CA GLU A 46 -3.68 8.32 -9.51
C GLU A 46 -2.82 9.42 -8.86
N ILE A 47 -1.88 9.03 -7.99
CA ILE A 47 -0.95 9.97 -7.36
C ILE A 47 0.12 10.43 -8.36
N THR A 48 0.67 9.54 -9.20
CA THR A 48 1.58 9.95 -10.28
C THR A 48 0.92 10.93 -11.26
N GLU A 49 -0.36 10.73 -11.57
CA GLU A 49 -1.12 11.67 -12.41
C GLU A 49 -1.27 13.05 -11.73
N MET A 50 -1.58 13.07 -10.43
CA MET A 50 -1.67 14.31 -9.65
C MET A 50 -0.33 15.03 -9.54
N GLU A 51 0.77 14.32 -9.28
CA GLU A 51 2.12 14.88 -9.24
C GLU A 51 2.50 15.51 -10.59
N THR A 52 2.21 14.81 -11.69
CA THR A 52 2.47 15.31 -13.05
C THR A 52 1.70 16.61 -13.32
N GLN A 53 0.47 16.72 -12.80
CA GLN A 53 -0.34 17.92 -12.91
C GLN A 53 0.26 19.07 -12.08
N LEU A 54 0.76 18.78 -10.87
CA LEU A 54 1.41 19.77 -10.00
C LEU A 54 2.73 20.29 -10.59
N VAL A 55 3.51 19.44 -11.26
CA VAL A 55 4.69 19.88 -12.04
C VAL A 55 4.28 20.88 -13.13
N LYS A 56 3.18 20.61 -13.84
CA LYS A 56 2.65 21.51 -14.89
C LYS A 56 2.14 22.83 -14.32
N ASP A 57 1.62 22.81 -13.10
CA ASP A 57 1.18 24.00 -12.35
C ASP A 57 2.34 24.84 -11.81
N GLY A 58 3.60 24.43 -12.06
CA GLY A 58 4.79 25.21 -11.76
C GLY A 58 5.38 24.94 -10.37
N LEU A 59 4.98 23.87 -9.69
CA LEU A 59 5.67 23.46 -8.47
C LEU A 59 7.08 22.92 -8.77
N PRO A 60 8.07 23.25 -7.95
CA PRO A 60 9.41 22.70 -8.08
C PRO A 60 9.43 21.20 -7.82
N VAL A 61 10.21 20.46 -8.61
CA VAL A 61 10.33 19.00 -8.54
C VAL A 61 10.80 18.54 -7.16
N GLU A 62 11.64 19.32 -6.50
CA GLU A 62 12.19 19.04 -5.16
C GLU A 62 11.10 18.92 -4.09
N GLU A 63 10.05 19.75 -4.16
CA GLU A 63 8.94 19.72 -3.20
C GLU A 63 8.01 18.53 -3.46
N ILE A 64 7.85 18.15 -4.73
CA ILE A 64 7.11 16.95 -5.12
C ILE A 64 7.86 15.69 -4.65
N GLN A 65 9.19 15.72 -4.69
CA GLN A 65 10.04 14.61 -4.27
C GLN A 65 9.93 14.33 -2.76
N LYS A 66 9.86 15.38 -1.93
CA LYS A 66 9.59 15.25 -0.48
C LYS A 66 8.24 14.58 -0.21
N LEU A 67 7.24 14.86 -1.04
CA LEU A 67 5.94 14.19 -0.95
C LEU A 67 5.96 12.75 -1.41
N CYS A 68 6.73 12.44 -2.45
CA CYS A 68 7.02 11.07 -2.83
C CYS A 68 7.61 10.29 -1.64
N ASP A 69 8.50 10.90 -0.86
CA ASP A 69 9.08 10.27 0.33
C ASP A 69 8.07 10.09 1.47
N VAL A 70 7.22 11.10 1.74
CA VAL A 70 6.08 10.97 2.69
C VAL A 70 5.18 9.84 2.24
N HIS A 71 4.77 9.85 0.98
CA HIS A 71 3.86 8.89 0.39
C HIS A 71 4.44 7.46 0.43
N ALA A 72 5.72 7.28 0.09
CA ALA A 72 6.42 6.01 0.22
C ALA A 72 6.54 5.54 1.68
N SER A 73 6.70 6.46 2.64
CA SER A 73 6.77 6.13 4.08
C SER A 73 5.41 5.68 4.64
N VAL A 74 4.34 6.35 4.22
CA VAL A 74 2.94 6.03 4.54
C VAL A 74 2.55 4.70 3.93
N PHE A 75 2.89 4.50 2.66
CA PHE A 75 2.62 3.24 1.97
C PHE A 75 3.47 2.10 2.51
N LYS A 76 4.74 2.28 2.88
CA LYS A 76 5.52 1.20 3.54
C LYS A 76 4.87 0.67 4.82
N GLY A 77 4.22 1.53 5.61
CA GLY A 77 3.49 1.12 6.81
C GLY A 77 2.16 0.41 6.53
N THR A 78 1.51 0.73 5.41
CA THR A 78 0.20 0.16 5.01
C THR A 78 0.30 -0.99 4.00
N ILE A 79 1.41 -1.13 3.28
CA ILE A 79 1.68 -2.22 2.33
C ILE A 79 1.75 -3.57 3.03
N ASP A 80 2.14 -3.62 4.31
CA ASP A 80 2.07 -4.85 5.11
C ASP A 80 0.63 -5.38 5.26
N GLN A 81 -0.37 -4.49 5.14
CA GLN A 81 -1.79 -4.83 5.29
C GLN A 81 -2.58 -4.86 3.97
N ILE A 82 -2.24 -4.03 2.98
CA ILE A 82 -3.05 -3.87 1.76
C ILE A 82 -2.61 -4.82 0.63
N HIS A 83 -1.37 -5.31 0.64
CA HIS A 83 -0.88 -6.32 -0.31
C HIS A 83 -0.90 -7.76 0.23
N ARG A 84 -1.90 -8.11 1.05
CA ARG A 84 -2.46 -9.48 0.99
C ARG A 84 -3.38 -9.60 -0.22
N THR A 85 -2.91 -9.18 -1.39
CA THR A 85 -3.33 -9.83 -2.63
C THR A 85 -3.05 -11.30 -2.37
N VAL A 86 -4.10 -12.12 -2.28
CA VAL A 86 -3.99 -13.58 -2.27
C VAL A 86 -2.92 -13.90 -3.29
N ARG A 87 -1.74 -14.31 -2.85
CA ARG A 87 -0.65 -14.58 -3.78
C ARG A 87 -1.21 -15.65 -4.71
N ASP A 88 -0.95 -15.59 -6.01
CA ASP A 88 -1.54 -16.58 -6.94
C ASP A 88 -1.28 -18.02 -6.47
N GLU A 89 -0.15 -18.24 -5.78
CA GLU A 89 0.24 -19.47 -5.10
C GLU A 89 -0.67 -19.95 -3.95
N ASP A 90 -1.52 -19.09 -3.40
CA ASP A 90 -2.50 -19.38 -2.34
C ASP A 90 -3.93 -19.57 -2.93
N THR A 91 -4.09 -19.51 -4.26
CA THR A 91 -5.39 -19.72 -4.94
C THR A 91 -5.73 -21.22 -5.06
N PRO A 92 -6.96 -21.66 -4.73
CA PRO A 92 -7.39 -23.04 -4.93
C PRO A 92 -7.26 -23.50 -6.39
N GLY A 93 -6.52 -24.58 -6.62
CA GLY A 93 -6.21 -25.10 -7.96
C GLY A 93 -4.82 -24.74 -8.49
N HIS A 94 -4.10 -23.81 -7.84
CA HIS A 94 -2.71 -23.54 -8.17
C HIS A 94 -1.81 -24.70 -7.68
N PRO A 95 -0.82 -25.19 -8.49
CA PRO A 95 0.03 -26.31 -8.10
C PRO A 95 0.74 -26.12 -6.76
N VAL A 96 1.22 -24.90 -6.48
CA VAL A 96 1.89 -24.55 -5.21
C VAL A 96 0.94 -24.62 -4.02
N HIS A 97 -0.33 -24.23 -4.18
CA HIS A 97 -1.34 -24.33 -3.13
C HIS A 97 -1.59 -25.80 -2.77
N THR A 98 -1.80 -26.65 -3.78
CA THR A 98 -2.01 -28.09 -3.60
C THR A 98 -0.79 -28.73 -2.94
N PHE A 99 0.42 -28.41 -3.40
CA PHE A 99 1.65 -28.96 -2.84
C PHE A 99 1.86 -28.56 -1.36
N ARG A 100 1.51 -27.32 -0.99
CA ARG A 100 1.53 -26.89 0.42
C ARG A 100 0.53 -27.67 1.29
N LEU A 101 -0.66 -27.95 0.77
CA LEU A 101 -1.67 -28.74 1.49
C LEU A 101 -1.23 -30.20 1.66
N GLU A 102 -0.65 -30.80 0.62
CA GLU A 102 -0.08 -32.14 0.66
C GLU A 102 1.04 -32.23 1.71
N ASN A 103 1.97 -31.26 1.73
CA ASN A 103 3.04 -31.22 2.73
C ASN A 103 2.49 -31.14 4.16
N LYS A 104 1.47 -30.32 4.41
CA LYS A 104 0.81 -30.26 5.72
C LYS A 104 0.14 -31.58 6.11
N ALA A 105 -0.47 -32.27 5.15
CA ALA A 105 -1.07 -33.58 5.40
C ALA A 105 -0.01 -34.65 5.71
N ILE A 106 1.14 -34.59 5.02
CA ILE A 106 2.30 -35.45 5.27
C ILE A 106 2.89 -35.18 6.65
N GLU A 107 3.07 -33.91 7.04
CA GLU A 107 3.53 -33.52 8.38
C GLU A 107 2.62 -34.11 9.46
N LYS A 108 1.31 -33.95 9.33
CA LYS A 108 0.34 -34.55 10.26
C LYS A 108 0.44 -36.08 10.29
N LEU A 109 0.57 -36.72 9.14
CA LEU A 109 0.75 -38.18 9.08
C LEU A 109 2.02 -38.60 9.84
N ILE A 110 3.12 -37.85 9.67
CA ILE A 110 4.38 -38.12 10.36
C ILE A 110 4.18 -37.96 11.88
N GLU A 111 3.55 -36.88 12.32
CA GLU A 111 3.36 -36.60 13.74
C GLU A 111 2.37 -37.51 14.43
N ASP A 112 1.22 -37.77 13.81
CA ASP A 112 0.12 -38.51 14.44
C ASP A 112 0.29 -40.02 14.34
N ARG A 113 0.94 -40.50 13.27
CA ARG A 113 0.96 -41.94 12.94
C ARG A 113 2.36 -42.52 12.95
N ILE A 114 3.38 -41.80 12.53
CA ILE A 114 4.73 -42.38 12.38
C ILE A 114 5.56 -42.18 13.65
N LYS A 115 5.72 -40.93 14.13
CA LYS A 115 6.52 -40.62 15.33
C LYS A 115 6.12 -41.45 16.57
N PRO A 116 4.83 -41.66 16.90
CA PRO A 116 4.45 -42.42 18.09
C PRO A 116 4.87 -43.89 18.05
N HIS A 117 5.07 -44.45 16.85
CA HIS A 117 5.52 -45.84 16.67
C HIS A 117 7.03 -45.97 16.47
N ILE A 118 7.77 -44.86 16.46
CA ILE A 118 9.24 -44.82 16.42
C ILE A 118 9.81 -44.59 17.82
N GLU A 119 9.04 -43.98 18.72
CA GLU A 119 9.41 -43.72 20.11
C GLU A 119 8.98 -44.84 21.09
N GLU A 120 8.45 -45.96 20.57
CA GLU A 120 8.17 -47.21 21.29
C GLU A 120 9.29 -48.24 21.06
#